data_AF-A0A928I5C4-F1
#
_entry.id   AF-A0A928I5C4-F1
#
_cell.length_a   1.000
_cell.length_b   1.000
_cell.length_c   1.000
_cell.angle_alpha   90.00
_cell.angle_beta   90.00
_cell.angle_gamma   90.00
#
_symmetry.space_group_name_H-M   'P 1'
#
loop_
_entity.id
_entity.type
_entity.pdbx_description
1 polymer ?
#
loop_
_entity_poly.entity_id
_entity_poly.type
_entity_poly.pdbx_seq_one_letter_code
_entity_poly.pdbx_strand_id
1 'polypeptide(L)' 'MKLNDAIIKRIDEICAERGLNVCDACLKGGMSPSAIYDLYKGRTKCSKVITIKRFCEGAGITLTEFFDREYFNEIEE' A
#
# COMPACT_ATOMS: atom_id res chain seq x y z
N MET A 1 -8.57 14.10 1.51
CA MET A 1 -8.41 12.73 0.94
C MET A 1 -8.53 11.76 2.11
N LYS A 2 -9.20 10.61 1.99
CA LYS A 2 -9.25 9.65 3.09
C LYS A 2 -7.96 8.84 3.16
N LEU A 3 -7.63 8.32 4.35
CA LEU A 3 -6.43 7.50 4.55
C LEU A 3 -6.35 6.30 3.60
N ASN A 4 -7.47 5.63 3.34
CA ASN A 4 -7.51 4.51 2.41
C ASN A 4 -7.11 4.93 0.98
N ASP A 5 -7.60 6.08 0.50
CA ASP A 5 -7.28 6.59 -0.84
C ASP A 5 -5.78 6.96 -0.94
N ALA A 6 -5.21 7.51 0.14
CA ALA A 6 -3.78 7.81 0.22
C ALA A 6 -2.92 6.54 0.12
N ILE A 7 -3.30 5.48 0.84
CA ILE A 7 -2.60 4.19 0.82
C ILE A 7 -2.68 3.56 -0.56
N ILE A 8 -3.86 3.55 -1.18
CA ILE A 8 -4.07 3.03 -2.54
C ILE A 8 -3.20 3.79 -3.54
N LYS A 9 -3.25 5.12 -3.50
CA LYS A 9 -2.43 5.98 -4.35
C LYS A 9 -0.95 5.68 -4.19
N ARG A 10 -0.47 5.50 -2.96
CA ARG A 10 0.94 5.17 -2.71
C ARG A 10 1.33 3.81 -3.27
N ILE A 11 0.47 2.80 -3.15
CA ILE A 11 0.69 1.47 -3.73
C ILE A 11 0.85 1.58 -5.24
N ASP A 12 -0.04 2.31 -5.92
CA ASP A 12 0.02 2.53 -7.37
C ASP A 12 1.31 3.27 -7.77
N GLU A 13 1.70 4.31 -7.03
CA GLU A 13 2.96 5.05 -7.25
C GLU A 13 4.17 4.12 -7.17
N ILE A 14 4.27 3.29 -6.12
CA ILE A 14 5.42 2.38 -5.94
C ILE A 14 5.45 1.32 -7.05
N CYS A 15 4.28 0.81 -7.43
CA CYS A 15 4.15 -0.14 -8.54
C CYS A 15 4.60 0.48 -9.87
N ALA A 16 4.23 1.73 -10.14
CA ALA A 16 4.68 2.47 -11.32
C ALA A 16 6.18 2.79 -11.28
N GLU A 17 6.70 3.28 -10.15
CA GLU A 17 8.11 3.64 -9.94
C GLU A 17 9.04 2.43 -10.12
N ARG A 18 8.60 1.24 -9.71
CA ARG A 18 9.41 0.01 -9.73
C ARG A 18 9.07 -0.95 -10.86
N GLY A 19 8.07 -0.64 -11.69
CA GLY A 19 7.60 -1.54 -12.76
C GLY A 19 7.06 -2.87 -12.21
N LEU A 20 6.38 -2.84 -11.06
CA LEU A 20 5.86 -4.01 -10.36
C LEU A 20 4.34 -4.06 -10.45
N ASN A 21 3.76 -5.25 -10.54
CA ASN A 21 2.33 -5.41 -10.26
C ASN A 21 2.09 -5.54 -8.75
N VAL A 22 0.94 -5.02 -8.29
CA VAL A 22 0.49 -5.13 -6.89
C VAL A 22 0.49 -6.59 -6.43
N CYS A 23 0.01 -7.51 -7.28
CA CYS A 23 0.02 -8.95 -7.00
C CYS A 23 1.44 -9.48 -6.78
N ASP A 24 2.38 -9.10 -7.64
CA ASP A 24 3.77 -9.57 -7.54
C ASP A 24 4.43 -9.07 -6.25
N ALA A 25 4.21 -7.80 -5.90
CA ALA A 25 4.70 -7.23 -4.65
C ALA A 25 4.09 -7.95 -3.42
N CYS A 26 2.79 -8.25 -3.45
CA CYS A 26 2.14 -9.00 -2.37
C CYS A 26 2.73 -10.41 -2.22
N LEU A 27 2.86 -11.13 -3.33
CA LEU A 27 3.39 -12.50 -3.35
C LEU A 27 4.85 -12.55 -2.89
N LYS A 28 5.69 -11.62 -3.35
CA LYS A 28 7.08 -11.45 -2.87
C LYS A 28 7.13 -11.12 -1.37
N GLY A 29 6.16 -10.37 -0.88
CA GLY A 29 5.97 -10.04 0.53
C GLY A 29 5.36 -11.16 1.38
N GLY A 30 5.10 -12.34 0.81
CA GLY A 30 4.53 -13.48 1.52
C GLY A 30 3.08 -13.28 1.95
N MET A 31 2.32 -12.43 1.24
CA MET A 31 0.91 -12.17 1.53
C MET A 31 0.01 -12.38 0.31
N SER A 32 -1.25 -12.73 0.55
CA SER A 32 -2.24 -12.85 -0.52
C SER A 32 -2.66 -11.46 -1.02
N PRO A 33 -2.79 -11.24 -2.35
CA PRO A 33 -3.25 -9.97 -2.91
C PRO A 33 -4.67 -9.58 -2.49
N SER A 34 -5.47 -10.52 -2.00
CA SER A 34 -6.87 -10.31 -1.58
C SER A 34 -7.04 -9.16 -0.60
N ALA A 35 -6.13 -9.02 0.37
CA ALA A 35 -6.19 -7.96 1.38
C ALA A 35 -6.02 -6.55 0.77
N ILE A 36 -5.19 -6.43 -0.26
CA ILE A 36 -5.02 -5.17 -1.00
C ILE A 36 -6.23 -4.94 -1.90
N TYR A 37 -6.74 -5.96 -2.60
CA TYR A 37 -7.95 -5.80 -3.41
C TYR A 37 -9.19 -5.41 -2.59
N ASP A 38 -9.31 -5.90 -1.34
CA ASP A 38 -10.38 -5.47 -0.45
C ASP A 38 -10.21 -4.02 0.04
N LEU A 39 -8.97 -3.52 0.11
CA LEU A 39 -8.67 -2.11 0.30
C LEU A 39 -9.15 -1.29 -0.92
N TYR A 40 -8.79 -1.67 -2.15
CA TYR A 40 -9.26 -1.01 -3.38
C TYR A 40 -10.79 -0.97 -3.48
N LYS A 41 -11.47 -2.04 -3.03
CA LYS A 41 -12.94 -2.13 -3.05
C LYS A 41 -13.61 -1.40 -1.88
N GLY A 42 -12.85 -0.78 -0.99
CA GLY A 42 -13.37 -0.08 0.20
C GLY A 42 -14.10 -1.00 1.19
N ARG A 43 -13.92 -2.33 1.08
CA ARG A 43 -14.56 -3.31 1.96
C ARG A 43 -13.84 -3.44 3.30
N THR A 44 -12.58 -3.03 3.35
CA THR A 44 -11.80 -2.96 4.58
C THR A 44 -11.36 -1.53 4.83
N LYS A 45 -11.69 -1.00 6.01
CA LYS A 45 -11.10 0.24 6.53
C LYS A 45 -9.77 -0.13 7.18
N CYS A 46 -8.69 0.46 6.71
CA CYS A 46 -7.32 0.24 7.17
C CYS A 46 -6.81 -1.20 6.95
N SER A 47 -6.01 -1.38 5.89
CA SER A 47 -5.01 -2.45 5.89
C SER A 47 -4.22 -2.32 7.19
N LYS A 48 -4.24 -3.37 8.02
CA LYS A 48 -3.39 -3.42 9.21
C LYS A 48 -1.97 -3.01 8.79
N VAL A 49 -1.26 -2.25 9.62
CA VAL A 49 0.12 -1.81 9.31
C VAL A 49 1.01 -2.98 8.87
N ILE A 50 0.74 -4.19 9.38
CA ILE A 50 1.39 -5.42 8.94
C ILE A 50 1.21 -5.74 7.44
N THR A 51 0.04 -5.47 6.85
CA THR A 51 -0.24 -5.66 5.42
C THR A 51 0.58 -4.69 4.57
N ILE A 52 0.63 -3.41 4.97
CA ILE A 52 1.45 -2.41 4.29
C ILE A 52 2.93 -2.78 4.40
N LYS A 53 3.37 -3.21 5.59
CA LYS A 53 4.75 -3.69 5.80
C LYS A 53 5.08 -4.86 4.87
N ARG A 54 4.19 -5.85 4.73
CA ARG A 54 4.41 -7.00 3.85
C ARG A 54 4.48 -6.59 2.38
N PHE A 55 3.60 -5.68 1.94
CA PHE A 55 3.70 -5.09 0.61
C PHE A 55 5.06 -4.37 0.42
N CYS A 56 5.49 -3.57 1.40
CA CYS A 56 6.78 -2.88 1.36
C CYS A 56 7.96 -3.85 1.24
N GLU A 57 7.95 -4.94 2.02
CA GLU A 57 8.95 -6.01 1.95
C GLU A 57 9.04 -6.62 0.54
N GLY A 58 7.88 -6.90 -0.08
CA GLY A 58 7.85 -7.46 -1.44
C GLY A 58 8.12 -6.46 -2.56
N ALA A 59 7.83 -5.17 -2.33
CA ALA A 59 8.17 -4.07 -3.22
C ALA A 59 9.64 -3.65 -3.08
N GLY A 60 10.33 -4.06 -2.01
CA GLY A 60 11.73 -3.72 -1.72
C GLY A 60 11.92 -2.29 -1.20
N ILE A 61 10.94 -1.76 -0.46
CA ILE A 61 11.01 -0.47 0.24
C ILE A 61 10.82 -0.68 1.74
N THR A 62 11.20 0.33 2.52
CA THR A 62 10.88 0.41 3.94
C THR A 62 9.50 1.00 4.17
N LEU A 63 8.95 0.77 5.36
CA LEU A 63 7.68 1.38 5.77
C LEU A 63 7.79 2.91 5.85
N THR A 64 8.97 3.43 6.20
CA THR A 64 9.22 4.87 6.24
C THR A 64 9.12 5.48 4.84
N GLU A 65 9.77 4.88 3.85
CA GLU A 65 9.68 5.32 2.43
C GLU A 65 8.24 5.24 1.87
N PHE A 66 7.43 4.31 2.39
CA PHE A 66 6.02 4.23 2.02
C PHE A 66 5.27 5.48 2.47
N PHE A 67 5.43 5.88 3.74
CA PHE A 67 4.70 7.02 4.34
C PHE A 67 5.39 8.38 4.14
N ASP A 68 6.54 8.44 3.47
CA ASP A 68 7.28 9.67 3.17
C ASP A 68 6.64 10.45 2.00
N ARG A 69 5.38 10.85 2.17
CA ARG A 69 4.62 11.69 1.22
C ARG A 69 3.78 12.71 1.97
N GLU A 70 3.82 13.96 1.52
CA GLU A 70 3.13 15.10 2.15
C GLU A 70 1.63 14.87 2.30
N TYR A 71 1.03 14.20 1.32
CA TYR A 71 -0.40 13.89 1.35
C TYR A 71 -0.81 12.95 2.48
N PHE A 72 0.12 12.32 3.21
CA PHE A 72 -0.17 11.58 4.44
C PHE A 72 -0.35 12.51 5.66
N ASN A 73 0.20 13.73 5.60
CA ASN A 73 0.09 14.73 6.67
C ASN A 73 -1.16 15.60 6.50
N GLU A 74 -1.71 15.68 5.28
CA GLU A 74 -2.90 16.47 4.93
C GLU A 74 -4.21 15.64 4.93
N ILE A 75 -4.20 14.46 5.56
CA ILE A 75 -5.36 13.57 5.62
C ILE A 75 -6.28 14.02 6.75
N GLU A 76 -7.44 14.59 6.39
CA GLU A 76 -8.59 14.73 7.27
C GLU A 76 -9.36 13.40 7.30
N GLU A 77 -9.54 12.83 8.50
CA GLU A 77 -10.08 11.48 8.80
C GLU A 77 -11.13 10.89 7.83
#